data_AF-A0A1M5WXB0-F1
#
_entry.id   AF-A0A1M5WXB0-F1
#
_cell.length_a   1.000
_cell.length_b   1.000
_cell.length_c   1.000
_cell.angle_alpha   90.00
_cell.angle_beta   90.00
_cell.angle_gamma   90.00
#
_symmetry.space_group_name_H-M   'P 1'
#
loop_
_entity.id
_entity.type
_entity.pdbx_description
1 polymer ?
#
loop_
_entity_poly.entity_id
_entity_poly.type
_entity_poly.pdbx_seq_one_letter_code
_entity_poly.pdbx_strand_id
1 'polypeptide(L)'
;MMTIRFEDTGCPPSVSGGYLLITRNGKEIATVSIPSPVFTGRIQEITNQNSDSIEDHDGNRYSVQVSSTPSGVDWEMTVTAAGDENQLKCEIAVEYQPNDY
;
A
#
# COMPACT_ATOMS: atom_id res chain seq x y z
N MET A 1 -6.49 3.86 21.32
CA MET A 1 -5.85 3.72 20.00
C MET A 1 -6.95 3.78 18.97
N MET A 2 -6.87 4.75 18.07
CA MET A 2 -7.78 4.88 16.93
C MET A 2 -6.96 4.70 15.64
N THR A 3 -7.65 4.39 14.55
CA THR A 3 -7.05 3.77 13.38
C THR A 3 -7.57 4.42 12.10
N ILE A 4 -6.66 4.91 11.26
CA ILE A 4 -6.96 5.52 9.96
C ILE A 4 -6.84 4.45 8.88
N ARG A 5 -7.81 4.37 7.97
CA ARG A 5 -7.80 3.44 6.83
C ARG A 5 -7.67 4.21 5.52
N PHE A 6 -6.72 3.80 4.69
CA PHE A 6 -6.52 4.25 3.32
C PHE A 6 -6.69 3.05 2.40
N GLU A 7 -7.44 3.19 1.30
CA GLU A 7 -7.66 2.12 0.33
C GLU A 7 -7.79 2.70 -1.09
N ASP A 8 -7.31 1.95 -2.07
CA ASP A 8 -7.58 2.19 -3.49
C ASP A 8 -7.69 0.83 -4.22
N THR A 9 -8.49 0.81 -5.28
CA THR A 9 -8.85 -0.43 -5.99
C THR A 9 -8.86 -0.24 -7.50
N GLY A 10 -8.47 -1.28 -8.23
CA GLY A 10 -8.61 -1.29 -9.69
C GLY A 10 -7.59 -0.44 -10.45
N CYS A 11 -6.47 -0.09 -9.81
CA CYS A 11 -5.31 0.44 -10.52
C CYS A 11 -4.83 -0.60 -11.56
N PRO A 12 -4.57 -0.23 -12.83
CA PRO A 12 -4.03 -1.16 -13.81
C PRO A 12 -2.74 -1.80 -13.28
N PRO A 13 -2.62 -3.14 -13.28
CA PRO A 13 -1.44 -3.77 -12.72
C PRO A 13 -0.28 -3.65 -13.70
N SER A 14 0.90 -3.30 -13.21
CA SER A 14 2.14 -3.53 -13.97
C SER A 14 2.53 -5.01 -13.90
N VAL A 15 2.95 -5.55 -15.04
CA VAL A 15 3.42 -6.96 -15.17
C VAL A 15 4.59 -7.24 -14.24
N SER A 16 5.44 -6.24 -14.00
CA SER A 16 6.61 -6.34 -13.13
C SER A 16 6.37 -5.84 -11.72
N GLY A 17 5.10 -5.75 -11.32
CA GLY A 17 4.71 -5.29 -10.00
C GLY A 17 4.99 -3.80 -9.84
N GLY A 18 5.26 -3.38 -8.61
CA GLY A 18 5.51 -1.98 -8.29
C GLY A 18 5.72 -1.80 -6.81
N TYR A 19 5.39 -0.62 -6.31
CA TYR A 19 5.41 -0.35 -4.87
C TYR A 19 4.37 0.68 -4.49
N LEU A 20 3.95 0.65 -3.22
CA LEU A 20 3.26 1.76 -2.59
C LEU A 20 4.30 2.68 -1.97
N LEU A 21 4.25 3.96 -2.33
CA LEU A 21 5.03 5.01 -1.68
C LEU A 21 4.19 5.63 -0.57
N ILE A 22 4.66 5.50 0.67
CA ILE A 22 4.00 6.09 1.84
C ILE A 22 4.79 7.32 2.24
N THR A 23 4.13 8.47 2.23
CA THR A 23 4.74 9.74 2.62
C THR A 23 3.98 10.39 3.76
N ARG A 24 4.69 11.20 4.54
CA ARG A 24 4.11 12.11 5.52
C ARG A 24 4.73 13.48 5.36
N ASN A 25 3.90 14.51 5.21
CA ASN A 25 4.34 15.87 4.92
C ASN A 25 5.29 15.93 3.70
N GLY A 26 5.02 15.10 2.70
CA GLY A 26 5.83 14.99 1.47
C GLY A 26 7.19 14.29 1.64
N LYS A 27 7.49 13.72 2.82
CA LYS A 27 8.71 12.92 3.04
C LYS A 27 8.38 11.45 3.03
N GLU A 28 9.21 10.65 2.38
CA GLU A 28 9.10 9.20 2.37
C GLU A 28 9.26 8.62 3.78
N ILE A 29 8.32 7.75 4.15
CA ILE A 29 8.39 6.93 5.36
C ILE A 29 8.80 5.51 5.00
N ALA A 30 8.15 4.94 3.98
CA ALA A 30 8.33 3.56 3.59
C ALA A 30 7.90 3.31 2.14
N THR A 31 8.43 2.23 1.59
CA THR A 31 7.99 1.64 0.34
C THR A 31 7.55 0.20 0.57
N VAL A 32 6.32 -0.15 0.18
CA VAL A 32 5.82 -1.53 0.27
C VAL A 32 5.77 -2.14 -1.11
N SER A 33 6.51 -3.22 -1.31
CA SER A 33 6.57 -3.90 -2.61
C SER A 33 5.21 -4.49 -2.98
N ILE A 34 4.81 -4.28 -4.23
CA ILE A 34 3.64 -4.90 -4.84
C ILE A 34 4.14 -6.01 -5.76
N PRO A 35 3.77 -7.27 -5.49
CA PRO A 35 4.22 -8.38 -6.31
C PRO A 35 3.69 -8.27 -7.74
N SER A 36 4.43 -8.83 -8.69
CA SER A 36 3.94 -9.02 -10.05
C SER A 36 2.67 -9.87 -10.07
N PRO A 37 1.65 -9.52 -10.86
CA PRO A 37 0.55 -10.42 -11.13
C PRO A 37 1.05 -11.65 -11.90
N VAL A 38 0.49 -12.82 -11.59
CA VAL A 38 0.85 -14.06 -12.27
C VAL A 38 -0.21 -14.37 -13.33
N PHE A 39 0.21 -14.38 -14.60
CA PHE A 39 -0.64 -14.70 -15.73
C PHE A 39 -0.52 -16.19 -16.08
N THR A 40 -1.49 -16.99 -15.65
CA THR A 40 -1.63 -18.39 -16.12
C THR A 40 -2.83 -18.52 -17.05
N GLY A 41 -2.85 -19.54 -17.91
CA GLY A 41 -3.94 -19.79 -18.86
C GLY A 41 -5.33 -19.99 -18.24
N ARG A 42 -5.44 -20.03 -16.90
CA ARG A 42 -6.68 -19.86 -16.14
C ARG A 42 -6.63 -18.49 -15.46
N ILE A 43 -7.06 -17.48 -16.21
CA ILE A 43 -6.75 -16.05 -16.02
C ILE A 43 -7.29 -15.42 -14.72
N GLN A 44 -8.08 -16.13 -13.89
CA GLN A 44 -8.96 -15.45 -12.94
C GLN A 44 -8.69 -15.65 -11.44
N GLU A 45 -7.71 -16.44 -10.99
CA GLU A 45 -7.68 -16.84 -9.57
C GLU A 45 -6.37 -16.63 -8.80
N ILE A 46 -5.26 -16.23 -9.45
CA ILE A 46 -4.00 -16.05 -8.71
C ILE A 46 -3.90 -14.61 -8.20
N THR A 47 -4.18 -14.48 -6.91
CA THR A 47 -3.93 -13.26 -6.13
C THR A 47 -2.59 -13.41 -5.43
N ASN A 48 -1.62 -12.56 -5.78
CA ASN A 48 -0.40 -12.42 -4.99
C ASN A 48 -0.61 -11.34 -3.94
N GLN A 49 -0.12 -11.60 -2.73
CA GLN A 49 -0.29 -10.69 -1.59
C GLN A 49 1.05 -10.37 -0.97
N ASN A 50 1.17 -9.15 -0.46
CA ASN A 50 2.25 -8.75 0.42
C ASN A 50 1.65 -7.98 1.60
N SER A 51 2.23 -8.17 2.78
CA SER A 51 1.85 -7.46 3.99
C SER A 51 3.10 -6.96 4.69
N ASP A 52 3.09 -5.69 5.09
CA ASP A 52 4.21 -5.07 5.77
C ASP A 52 3.73 -4.24 6.96
N SER A 53 4.57 -4.08 7.97
CA SER A 53 4.32 -3.20 9.09
C SER A 53 5.56 -2.38 9.44
N ILE A 54 5.38 -1.06 9.46
CA ILE A 54 6.44 -0.08 9.70
C ILE A 54 6.04 0.78 10.91
N GLU A 55 7.03 1.22 11.69
CA GLU A 55 6.86 2.21 12.75
C GLU A 55 7.73 3.43 12.41
N ASP A 56 7.16 4.64 12.49
CA ASP A 56 7.92 5.88 12.28
C ASP A 56 8.60 6.36 13.57
N HIS A 57 9.43 7.40 13.45
CA HIS A 57 10.14 7.98 14.60
C HIS A 57 9.23 8.58 15.68
N ASP A 58 7.98 8.90 15.34
CA ASP A 58 7.00 9.45 16.27
C ASP A 58 6.18 8.34 16.95
N GLY A 59 6.45 7.08 16.64
CA GLY A 59 5.78 5.90 17.19
C GLY A 59 4.45 5.56 16.52
N ASN A 60 4.14 6.15 15.36
CA ASN A 60 2.96 5.76 14.58
C ASN A 60 3.24 4.43 13.88
N ARG A 61 2.26 3.52 13.93
CA ARG A 61 2.38 2.20 13.31
C ARG A 61 1.53 2.12 12.06
N TYR A 62 2.16 1.74 10.95
CA TYR A 62 1.55 1.55 9.65
C TYR A 62 1.48 0.05 9.39
N SER A 63 0.31 -0.45 9.00
CA SER A 63 0.09 -1.84 8.60
C SER A 63 -0.51 -1.83 7.22
N VAL A 64 0.18 -2.42 6.25
CA VAL A 64 -0.18 -2.37 4.85
C VAL A 64 -0.45 -3.78 4.37
N GLN A 65 -1.55 -3.97 3.66
CA GLN A 65 -1.85 -5.18 2.92
C GLN A 65 -2.09 -4.79 1.47
N VAL A 66 -1.38 -5.44 0.56
CA VAL A 66 -1.55 -5.25 -0.87
C VAL A 66 -1.78 -6.57 -1.57
N SER A 67 -2.64 -6.54 -2.58
CA SER A 67 -2.94 -7.66 -3.45
C SER A 67 -2.83 -7.24 -4.91
N SER A 68 -2.22 -8.09 -5.72
CA SER A 68 -2.11 -7.91 -7.16
C SER A 68 -2.75 -9.10 -7.89
N THR A 69 -3.53 -8.81 -8.91
CA THR A 69 -4.16 -9.76 -9.81
C THR A 69 -3.93 -9.31 -11.25
N PRO A 70 -4.17 -10.17 -12.26
CA PRO A 70 -4.21 -9.74 -13.66
C PRO A 70 -5.19 -8.60 -13.95
N SER A 71 -6.22 -8.43 -13.11
CA SER A 71 -7.25 -7.40 -13.26
C SER A 71 -6.94 -6.08 -12.56
N GLY A 72 -6.00 -6.06 -11.62
CA GLY A 72 -5.75 -4.85 -10.83
C GLY A 72 -4.90 -5.07 -9.59
N VAL A 73 -4.51 -3.94 -9.01
CA VAL A 73 -3.89 -3.84 -7.69
C VAL A 73 -4.90 -3.23 -6.73
N ASP A 74 -5.07 -3.87 -5.59
CA ASP A 74 -5.89 -3.39 -4.47
C ASP A 74 -5.03 -3.34 -3.22
N TRP A 75 -5.19 -2.31 -2.39
CA TRP A 75 -4.44 -2.20 -1.16
C TRP A 75 -5.25 -1.54 -0.05
N GLU A 76 -4.85 -1.86 1.18
CA GLU A 76 -5.34 -1.28 2.40
C GLU A 76 -4.14 -0.90 3.27
N MET A 77 -4.13 0.33 3.78
CA MET A 77 -3.23 0.75 4.83
C MET A 77 -4.01 1.21 6.05
N THR A 78 -3.61 0.64 7.19
CA THR A 78 -4.17 0.89 8.50
C THR A 78 -3.10 1.56 9.37
N VAL A 79 -3.36 2.78 9.82
CA VAL A 79 -2.42 3.57 10.63
C VAL A 79 -2.92 3.73 12.05
N THR A 80 -2.13 3.30 13.03
CA THR A 80 -2.38 3.54 14.45
C THR A 80 -1.54 4.73 14.91
N ALA A 81 -2.21 5.84 15.21
CA ALA A 81 -1.55 7.06 15.66
C ALA A 81 -1.07 6.94 17.11
N ALA A 82 0.15 7.43 17.37
CA ALA A 82 0.64 7.67 18.72
C ALA A 82 0.11 9.00 19.31
N GLY A 83 -0.27 9.95 18.44
CA GLY A 83 -0.76 11.28 18.79
C GLY A 83 -2.14 11.61 18.20
N ASP A 84 -2.33 12.86 17.75
CA ASP A 84 -3.58 13.32 17.14
C ASP A 84 -3.80 12.70 15.75
N GLU A 85 -4.84 11.88 15.64
CA GLU A 85 -5.21 11.18 14.42
C GLU A 85 -5.67 12.12 13.28
N ASN A 86 -6.44 13.16 13.60
CA ASN A 86 -6.99 14.05 12.56
C ASN A 86 -5.88 14.85 11.89
N GLN A 87 -4.89 15.25 12.69
CA GLN A 87 -3.68 15.85 12.17
C GLN A 87 -2.93 14.84 11.30
N LEU A 88 -2.63 13.64 11.83
CA LEU A 88 -1.87 12.61 11.12
C LEU A 88 -2.51 12.22 9.77
N LYS A 89 -3.84 12.13 9.72
CA LYS A 89 -4.61 11.84 8.51
C LYS A 89 -4.39 12.87 7.39
N CYS A 90 -4.25 14.14 7.74
CA CYS A 90 -4.02 15.20 6.76
C CYS A 90 -2.57 15.24 6.25
N GLU A 91 -1.65 14.60 6.97
CA GLU A 91 -0.22 14.61 6.65
C GLU A 91 0.21 13.41 5.80
N ILE A 92 -0.51 12.29 5.89
CA ILE A 92 -0.17 11.04 5.21
C ILE A 92 -0.75 11.01 3.80
N ALA A 93 0.08 10.56 2.85
CA ALA A 93 -0.35 10.18 1.51
C ALA A 93 0.21 8.80 1.14
N VAL A 94 -0.56 8.04 0.36
CA VAL A 94 -0.16 6.76 -0.21
C VAL A 94 -0.39 6.80 -1.70
N GLU A 95 0.62 6.43 -2.47
CA GLU A 95 0.56 6.44 -3.93
C GLU A 95 1.06 5.11 -4.48
N TYR A 96 0.33 4.55 -5.45
CA TYR A 96 0.82 3.42 -6.23
C TYR A 96 1.79 3.90 -7.31
N GLN A 97 2.98 3.28 -7.32
CA GLN A 97 4.01 3.49 -8.33
C GLN A 97 4.23 2.17 -9.11
N PRO A 98 3.72 2.04 -10.35
CA PRO A 98 3.96 0.88 -11.19
C PRO A 98 5.43 0.83 -11.67
N ASN A 99 6.02 -0.36 -11.76
CA ASN A 99 7.32 -0.51 -12.42
C ASN A 99 7.14 -0.40 -13.95
N ASP A 100 8.06 0.31 -14.62
CA ASP A 100 7.97 0.64 -16.05
C ASP A 100 8.18 -0.53 -17.02
N TYR A 101 8.63 -1.70 -16.56
CA TYR A 101 9.03 -2.82 -17.43
C TYR A 101 8.72 -4.17 -16.83
#